data_AF-A0A3Q2P631-F1
#
_entry.id   AF-A0A3Q2P631-F1
#
_cell.length_a   1.000
_cell.length_b   1.000
_cell.length_c   1.000
_cell.angle_alpha   90.00
_cell.angle_beta   90.00
_cell.angle_gamma   90.00
#
_symmetry.space_group_name_H-M   'P 1'
#
loop_
_entity.id
_entity.type
_entity.pdbx_description
1 polymer ?
#
loop_
_entity_poly.entity_id
_entity_poly.type
_entity_poly.pdbx_seq_one_letter_code
_entity_poly.pdbx_strand_id
1 'polypeptide(L)'
;MGLLLTKTEDPIPPSDSPEEQLEVEAECSEGTAGAEVTLAATAASTGDLPAGWTTKQVGEWKDRNPWLDIKAGKLGCLVCKKAKTLLLSEKGPGLHLAEEWISSDVISSEAKRLRKKIYKHRDSQAHTRSVEIERLSYKKLNPLMTMQEFNGAEVGNIHKSDHACAEIISHIAKEMRCNFVCNVKEIDSRVSITIDESTVHGSPYVIIYIRCDVSGKGDVDNVFLDLVELTDGVDAESIYYSMMASLHNAGMSDDFLKTHLISIATDGAAVLTGKASGLVFRLKEKFPNVQSVHCVAHRLELAVKEVAGTNQFEFFISKLYSLYNQSTRNARLLREAAAELDMEILKIGQIFTIRWVASSFKTGKAVWKDFPALALHFKTRQKYKGLLKHLANSGFVEDLAVMKDILRELQSLSLKLQKREMLLVDSSLAIQQTINLIEGRAKINRSQFYESVIASLTKRLPESNLVLMLKAPDKRFWPGEQEDLILHGEPEVHSLAKALVEPTREAVEQFQDWKLQCTALGKTLEARNRLRKDIPFVRSWIKAGHRLSSSWKPGRQPQEVEPRHLWSILT
;
A
#
# COMPACT_ATOMS: atom_id res chain seq x y z
N MET A 1 -21.39 -19.70 -28.70
CA MET A 1 -22.18 -18.52 -29.14
C MET A 1 -21.50 -17.30 -28.56
N GLY A 2 -20.80 -16.54 -29.40
CA GLY A 2 -20.19 -15.29 -28.99
C GLY A 2 -21.22 -14.16 -29.04
N LEU A 3 -21.27 -13.34 -28.00
CA LEU A 3 -21.93 -12.04 -28.04
C LEU A 3 -20.84 -10.97 -27.91
N LEU A 4 -20.47 -10.44 -29.06
CA LEU A 4 -19.84 -9.13 -29.20
C LEU A 4 -20.83 -8.07 -28.70
N LEU A 5 -20.42 -7.23 -27.75
CA LEU A 5 -21.07 -5.95 -27.49
C LEU A 5 -20.13 -4.85 -27.98
N THR A 6 -20.48 -4.34 -29.15
CA THR A 6 -19.95 -3.14 -29.79
C THR A 6 -20.29 -1.92 -28.93
N LYS A 7 -19.29 -1.07 -28.67
CA LYS A 7 -19.48 0.28 -28.12
C LYS A 7 -20.34 1.09 -29.10
N THR A 8 -21.54 1.49 -28.67
CA THR A 8 -22.26 2.61 -29.27
C THR A 8 -21.91 3.87 -28.47
N GLU A 9 -21.23 4.81 -29.13
CA GLU A 9 -21.02 6.16 -28.63
C GLU A 9 -22.34 6.93 -28.81
N ASP A 10 -22.95 7.36 -27.70
CA ASP A 10 -24.07 8.31 -27.74
C ASP A 10 -23.54 9.75 -27.70
N PRO A 11 -24.18 10.70 -28.41
CA PRO A 11 -23.62 12.02 -28.68
C PRO A 11 -23.70 12.95 -27.46
N ILE A 12 -22.64 13.74 -27.27
CA ILE A 12 -22.54 14.83 -26.30
C ILE A 12 -23.59 15.91 -26.64
N PRO A 13 -24.51 16.29 -25.72
CA PRO A 13 -25.39 17.43 -25.93
C PRO A 13 -24.62 18.76 -25.74
N PRO A 14 -24.95 19.81 -26.50
CA PRO A 14 -24.16 21.04 -26.54
C PRO A 14 -24.27 21.87 -25.26
N SER A 15 -23.17 22.53 -24.94
CA SER A 15 -23.01 23.46 -23.83
C SER A 15 -23.67 24.80 -24.16
N ASP A 16 -24.85 25.08 -23.59
CA ASP A 16 -25.43 26.41 -23.62
C ASP A 16 -25.55 26.98 -22.20
N SER A 17 -24.70 27.97 -21.93
CA SER A 17 -24.89 28.96 -20.88
C SER A 17 -25.96 29.97 -21.31
N PRO A 18 -26.78 30.46 -20.36
CA PRO A 18 -27.17 31.86 -20.44
C PRO A 18 -26.96 32.61 -19.13
N GLU A 19 -26.21 33.72 -19.24
CA GLU A 19 -26.36 34.89 -18.40
C GLU A 19 -27.56 35.73 -18.86
N GLU A 20 -28.06 36.54 -17.92
CA GLU A 20 -28.86 37.76 -18.07
C GLU A 20 -30.41 37.75 -18.10
N GLN A 21 -30.92 38.44 -17.07
CA GLN A 21 -32.03 39.42 -17.04
C GLN A 21 -33.49 38.91 -17.16
N LEU A 22 -34.26 39.08 -16.08
CA LEU A 22 -35.29 40.13 -15.96
C LEU A 22 -36.09 39.99 -14.65
N GLU A 23 -36.13 41.09 -13.89
CA GLU A 23 -37.10 41.40 -12.85
C GLU A 23 -38.48 41.62 -13.48
N VAL A 24 -39.53 41.00 -12.92
CA VAL A 24 -40.91 41.52 -13.00
C VAL A 24 -41.63 41.19 -11.70
N GLU A 25 -41.98 42.23 -10.97
CA GLU A 25 -42.96 42.22 -9.88
C GLU A 25 -44.37 42.01 -10.44
N ALA A 26 -45.20 41.22 -9.76
CA ALA A 26 -46.65 41.27 -9.94
C ALA A 26 -47.37 40.87 -8.63
N GLU A 27 -48.15 41.81 -8.13
CA GLU A 27 -49.00 41.75 -6.94
C GLU A 27 -50.32 40.96 -7.15
N CYS A 28 -50.77 40.36 -6.04
CA CYS A 28 -52.14 40.21 -5.51
C CYS A 28 -53.28 39.56 -6.34
N SER A 29 -53.90 38.49 -5.78
CA SER A 29 -55.35 38.41 -5.52
C SER A 29 -55.74 37.23 -4.64
N GLU A 30 -56.56 37.50 -3.61
CA GLU A 30 -57.18 36.56 -2.66
C GLU A 30 -58.28 35.68 -3.30
N GLY A 31 -58.60 34.52 -2.66
CA GLY A 31 -59.80 33.75 -3.01
C GLY A 31 -59.93 32.32 -2.43
N THR A 32 -60.28 32.23 -1.14
CA THR A 32 -61.17 31.23 -0.48
C THR A 32 -60.92 29.71 -0.50
N ALA A 33 -60.62 29.20 0.70
CA ALA A 33 -61.28 28.12 1.49
C ALA A 33 -61.28 26.64 1.01
N GLY A 34 -60.75 25.76 1.88
CA GLY A 34 -61.10 24.32 1.88
C GLY A 34 -60.19 23.37 2.65
N ALA A 35 -60.44 23.22 3.96
CA ALA A 35 -60.23 22.06 4.84
C ALA A 35 -58.80 21.55 5.18
N GLU A 36 -58.55 21.56 6.50
CA GLU A 36 -57.37 21.14 7.24
C GLU A 36 -57.06 19.63 7.15
N VAL A 37 -55.77 19.31 7.00
CA VAL A 37 -55.14 18.20 7.71
C VAL A 37 -53.93 18.76 8.45
N THR A 38 -54.11 18.99 9.75
CA THR A 38 -53.07 19.38 10.69
C THR A 38 -52.00 18.29 10.79
N LEU A 39 -50.85 18.50 10.16
CA LEU A 39 -49.59 17.87 10.51
C LEU A 39 -48.70 18.93 11.15
N ALA A 40 -48.41 18.71 12.43
CA ALA A 40 -47.66 19.60 13.30
C ALA A 40 -46.33 20.06 12.66
N ALA A 41 -46.26 21.34 12.33
CA ALA A 41 -45.00 22.01 12.04
C ALA A 41 -44.20 22.13 13.36
N THR A 42 -43.23 21.24 13.54
CA THR A 42 -42.11 21.53 14.44
C THR A 42 -41.26 22.61 13.77
N ALA A 43 -41.27 23.81 14.35
CA ALA A 43 -40.42 24.91 13.93
C ALA A 43 -38.95 24.47 13.98
N ALA A 44 -38.35 24.27 12.82
CA ALA A 44 -36.91 24.05 12.69
C ALA A 44 -36.20 25.32 13.15
N SER A 45 -35.39 25.18 14.20
CA SER A 45 -34.49 26.24 14.64
C SER A 45 -33.54 26.61 13.49
N THR A 46 -33.18 27.89 13.41
CA THR A 46 -32.36 28.52 12.38
C THR A 46 -30.90 28.00 12.28
N GLY A 47 -30.59 26.85 12.90
CA GLY A 47 -29.25 26.29 13.00
C GLY A 47 -28.89 25.15 12.02
N ASP A 48 -29.86 24.63 11.25
CA ASP A 48 -29.61 23.44 10.39
C ASP A 48 -29.44 23.74 8.89
N LEU A 49 -29.67 24.98 8.45
CA LEU A 49 -29.65 25.35 7.03
C LEU A 49 -28.29 25.92 6.59
N PRO A 50 -27.77 25.52 5.42
CA PRO A 50 -26.59 26.17 4.83
C PRO A 50 -26.84 27.66 4.57
N ALA A 51 -25.78 28.47 4.69
CA ALA A 51 -25.88 29.92 4.57
C ALA A 51 -26.53 30.36 3.24
N GLY A 52 -27.61 31.14 3.36
CA GLY A 52 -28.35 31.70 2.21
C GLY A 52 -29.26 30.70 1.48
N TRP A 53 -29.57 29.54 2.08
CA TRP A 53 -30.47 28.54 1.49
C TRP A 53 -31.79 28.45 2.26
N THR A 54 -32.89 28.27 1.53
CA THR A 54 -34.21 27.98 2.12
C THR A 54 -34.41 26.48 2.34
N THR A 55 -35.35 26.10 3.20
CA THR A 55 -35.76 24.70 3.42
C THR A 55 -36.17 24.00 2.12
N LYS A 56 -36.90 24.70 1.25
CA LYS A 56 -37.29 24.21 -0.08
C LYS A 56 -36.08 23.94 -0.97
N GLN A 57 -35.12 24.86 -1.01
CA GLN A 57 -33.88 24.67 -1.78
C GLN A 57 -33.07 23.47 -1.25
N VAL A 58 -32.99 23.29 0.06
CA VAL A 58 -32.33 22.11 0.65
C VAL A 58 -32.98 20.81 0.18
N GLY A 59 -34.32 20.75 0.12
CA GLY A 59 -35.05 19.60 -0.43
C GLY A 59 -34.71 19.34 -1.90
N GLU A 60 -34.85 20.34 -2.76
CA GLU A 60 -34.57 20.20 -4.20
C GLU A 60 -33.12 19.79 -4.50
N TRP A 61 -32.17 20.22 -3.68
CA TRP A 61 -30.76 19.84 -3.83
C TRP A 61 -30.49 18.41 -3.36
N LYS A 62 -31.14 17.96 -2.29
CA LYS A 62 -31.06 16.56 -1.84
C LYS A 62 -31.71 15.61 -2.83
N ASP A 63 -32.82 16.00 -3.44
CA ASP A 63 -33.51 15.19 -4.46
C ASP A 63 -32.65 15.06 -5.72
N ARG A 64 -32.04 16.17 -6.18
CA ARG A 64 -31.12 16.16 -7.32
C ARG A 64 -29.77 15.51 -7.03
N ASN A 65 -29.34 15.48 -5.77
CA ASN A 65 -28.04 14.96 -5.35
C ASN A 65 -28.18 14.10 -4.09
N PRO A 66 -28.63 12.84 -4.21
CA PRO A 66 -28.84 11.95 -3.07
C PRO A 66 -27.57 11.68 -2.23
N TRP A 67 -26.40 11.96 -2.79
CA TRP A 67 -25.10 11.84 -2.13
C TRP A 67 -24.78 12.99 -1.17
N LEU A 68 -25.50 14.12 -1.26
CA LEU A 68 -25.23 15.35 -0.52
C LEU A 68 -25.72 15.23 0.94
N ASP A 69 -24.77 15.23 1.89
CA ASP A 69 -25.05 15.27 3.34
C ASP A 69 -25.20 16.72 3.79
N ILE A 70 -26.26 17.05 4.53
CA ILE A 70 -26.47 18.40 5.08
C ILE A 70 -26.80 18.26 6.56
N LYS A 71 -25.90 18.74 7.42
CA LYS A 71 -26.02 18.67 8.89
C LYS A 71 -25.51 19.96 9.53
N ALA A 72 -26.29 20.56 10.44
CA ALA A 72 -25.89 21.77 11.16
C ALA A 72 -25.38 22.91 10.24
N GLY A 73 -26.05 23.11 9.10
CA GLY A 73 -25.68 24.13 8.11
C GLY A 73 -24.40 23.86 7.30
N LYS A 74 -23.80 22.66 7.42
CA LYS A 74 -22.61 22.24 6.66
C LYS A 74 -22.95 21.20 5.61
N LEU A 75 -22.17 21.19 4.52
CA LEU A 75 -22.29 20.21 3.46
C LEU A 75 -21.23 19.11 3.60
N GLY A 76 -21.60 17.90 3.17
CA GLY A 76 -20.72 16.74 3.06
C GLY A 76 -21.15 15.81 1.94
N CYS A 77 -20.44 14.70 1.79
CA CYS A 77 -20.74 13.67 0.80
C CYS A 77 -20.79 12.29 1.44
N LEU A 78 -21.98 11.70 1.47
CA LEU A 78 -22.21 10.37 2.06
C LEU A 78 -21.43 9.28 1.32
N VAL A 79 -21.31 9.40 0.01
CA VAL A 79 -20.67 8.41 -0.86
C VAL A 79 -19.16 8.41 -0.65
N CYS A 80 -18.53 9.58 -0.72
CA CYS A 80 -17.10 9.74 -0.45
C CYS A 80 -16.74 9.34 0.99
N LYS A 81 -17.65 9.59 1.96
CA LYS A 81 -17.47 9.16 3.35
C LYS A 81 -17.44 7.64 3.50
N LYS A 82 -18.30 6.92 2.78
CA LYS A 82 -18.33 5.44 2.76
C LYS A 82 -17.16 4.85 1.97
N ALA A 83 -16.80 5.46 0.84
CA ALA A 83 -15.72 4.98 -0.03
C ALA A 83 -14.31 5.26 0.54
N LYS A 84 -14.21 6.02 1.63
CA LYS A 84 -12.94 6.42 2.26
C LYS A 84 -11.95 5.27 2.44
N THR A 85 -12.40 4.12 2.93
CA THR A 85 -11.51 2.97 3.20
C THR A 85 -11.10 2.22 1.93
N LEU A 86 -11.95 2.24 0.90
CA LEU A 86 -11.75 1.49 -0.34
C LEU A 86 -10.91 2.25 -1.37
N LEU A 87 -10.96 3.58 -1.38
CA LEU A 87 -10.17 4.43 -2.28
C LEU A 87 -8.76 4.73 -1.77
N LEU A 88 -8.46 4.46 -0.50
CA LEU A 88 -7.11 4.62 0.07
C LEU A 88 -6.09 3.63 -0.52
N SER A 89 -6.55 2.54 -1.17
CA SER A 89 -5.69 1.52 -1.78
C SER A 89 -5.44 1.72 -3.28
N GLU A 90 -6.23 2.52 -3.99
CA GLU A 90 -6.06 2.82 -5.41
C GLU A 90 -5.15 4.04 -5.61
N LYS A 91 -4.01 3.87 -6.30
CA LYS A 91 -3.08 4.97 -6.63
C LYS A 91 -3.32 5.46 -8.06
N GLY A 92 -3.79 6.69 -8.20
CA GLY A 92 -3.83 7.42 -9.47
C GLY A 92 -3.96 8.93 -9.27
N PRO A 93 -3.43 9.76 -10.19
CA PRO A 93 -3.58 11.21 -10.13
C PRO A 93 -5.07 11.58 -10.22
N GLY A 94 -5.58 12.41 -9.29
CA GLY A 94 -6.98 12.85 -9.28
C GLY A 94 -7.95 12.04 -8.39
N LEU A 95 -7.51 10.94 -7.79
CA LEU A 95 -8.31 10.07 -6.90
C LEU A 95 -8.31 10.50 -5.42
N HIS A 96 -7.81 11.70 -5.10
CA HIS A 96 -7.76 12.18 -3.72
C HIS A 96 -9.13 12.67 -3.23
N LEU A 97 -9.69 11.98 -2.23
CA LEU A 97 -10.93 12.42 -1.58
C LEU A 97 -10.68 13.66 -0.71
N ALA A 98 -11.42 14.73 -0.98
CA ALA A 98 -11.36 15.94 -0.19
C ALA A 98 -11.88 15.71 1.24
N GLU A 99 -11.04 15.96 2.23
CA GLU A 99 -11.34 15.65 3.65
C GLU A 99 -12.55 16.43 4.17
N GLU A 100 -12.72 17.69 3.74
CA GLU A 100 -13.87 18.53 4.09
C GLU A 100 -15.22 17.91 3.68
N TRP A 101 -15.28 17.18 2.57
CA TRP A 101 -16.50 16.51 2.11
C TRP A 101 -16.77 15.22 2.88
N ILE A 102 -15.72 14.53 3.33
CA ILE A 102 -15.83 13.31 4.14
C ILE A 102 -16.28 13.63 5.57
N SER A 103 -15.73 14.70 6.15
CA SER A 103 -16.04 15.12 7.53
C SER A 103 -17.33 15.92 7.64
N SER A 104 -17.98 16.23 6.52
CA SER A 104 -19.16 17.10 6.43
C SER A 104 -18.88 18.51 6.98
N ASP A 105 -17.73 19.09 6.59
CA ASP A 105 -17.25 20.39 7.05
C ASP A 105 -17.27 21.50 5.99
N VAL A 106 -17.91 21.27 4.83
CA VAL A 106 -17.94 22.27 3.77
C VAL A 106 -18.89 23.41 4.16
N ILE A 107 -18.31 24.60 4.29
CA ILE A 107 -19.02 25.84 4.60
C ILE A 107 -18.69 26.94 3.57
N SER A 108 -19.57 27.93 3.48
CA SER A 108 -19.34 29.21 2.81
C SER A 108 -20.35 30.24 3.32
N SER A 109 -19.99 31.53 3.25
CA SER A 109 -20.87 32.65 3.57
C SER A 109 -21.89 32.97 2.47
N GLU A 110 -21.67 32.47 1.24
CA GLU A 110 -22.47 32.81 0.07
C GLU A 110 -23.08 31.56 -0.60
N ALA A 111 -24.39 31.57 -0.86
CA ALA A 111 -25.10 30.48 -1.50
C ALA A 111 -24.54 30.11 -2.90
N LYS A 112 -24.11 31.10 -3.69
CA LYS A 112 -23.53 30.89 -5.03
C LYS A 112 -22.21 30.10 -4.96
N ARG A 113 -21.38 30.37 -3.95
CA ARG A 113 -20.12 29.64 -3.74
C ARG A 113 -20.36 28.21 -3.29
N LEU A 114 -21.36 27.96 -2.44
CA LEU A 114 -21.77 26.59 -2.08
C LEU A 114 -22.16 25.78 -3.31
N ARG A 115 -22.98 26.33 -4.21
CA ARG A 115 -23.38 25.65 -5.46
C ARG A 115 -22.17 25.31 -6.32
N LYS A 116 -21.22 26.23 -6.50
CA LYS A 116 -19.98 25.99 -7.26
C LYS A 116 -19.13 24.87 -6.64
N LYS A 117 -19.04 24.82 -5.31
CA LYS A 117 -18.35 23.73 -4.58
C LYS A 117 -19.03 22.37 -4.81
N ILE A 118 -20.36 22.31 -4.77
CA ILE A 118 -21.14 21.08 -5.03
C ILE A 118 -20.86 20.54 -6.44
N TYR A 119 -20.95 21.38 -7.47
CA TYR A 119 -20.67 20.95 -8.85
C TYR A 119 -19.22 20.49 -9.03
N LYS A 120 -18.25 21.25 -8.52
CA LYS A 120 -16.83 20.87 -8.60
C LYS A 120 -16.54 19.54 -7.89
N HIS A 121 -17.22 19.26 -6.78
CA HIS A 121 -17.10 17.98 -6.08
C HIS A 121 -17.75 16.84 -6.87
N ARG A 122 -19.00 17.02 -7.32
CA ARG A 122 -19.75 16.02 -8.11
C ARG A 122 -18.94 15.55 -9.32
N ASP A 123 -18.36 16.51 -10.05
CA ASP A 123 -17.67 16.25 -11.31
C ASP A 123 -16.19 15.86 -11.07
N SER A 124 -15.76 15.70 -9.81
CA SER A 124 -14.42 15.23 -9.49
C SER A 124 -14.27 13.74 -9.79
N GLN A 125 -13.08 13.33 -10.25
CA GLN A 125 -12.75 11.92 -10.48
C GLN A 125 -12.90 11.08 -9.20
N ALA A 126 -12.46 11.62 -8.06
CA ALA A 126 -12.58 10.95 -6.76
C ALA A 126 -14.05 10.70 -6.36
N HIS A 127 -14.96 11.66 -6.61
CA HIS A 127 -16.38 11.48 -6.36
C HIS A 127 -17.00 10.47 -7.33
N THR A 128 -16.72 10.60 -8.62
CA THR A 128 -17.21 9.68 -9.67
C THR A 128 -16.82 8.24 -9.36
N ARG A 129 -15.56 8.00 -9.00
CA ARG A 129 -15.08 6.69 -8.57
C ARG A 129 -15.72 6.21 -7.27
N SER A 130 -15.95 7.11 -6.31
CA SER A 130 -16.68 6.76 -5.08
C SER A 130 -18.10 6.28 -5.38
N VAL A 131 -18.77 6.95 -6.34
CA VAL A 131 -20.11 6.56 -6.83
C VAL A 131 -20.05 5.22 -7.55
N GLU A 132 -19.05 4.95 -8.38
CA GLU A 132 -18.84 3.64 -9.02
C GLU A 132 -18.66 2.52 -7.98
N ILE A 133 -17.80 2.72 -6.99
CA ILE A 133 -17.56 1.76 -5.91
C ILE A 133 -18.84 1.51 -5.11
N GLU A 134 -19.59 2.57 -4.80
CA GLU A 134 -20.87 2.41 -4.11
C GLU A 134 -21.91 1.72 -5.01
N ARG A 135 -21.90 1.93 -6.33
CA ARG A 135 -22.78 1.24 -7.30
C ARG A 135 -22.43 -0.23 -7.48
N LEU A 136 -21.15 -0.58 -7.45
CA LEU A 136 -20.63 -1.94 -7.63
C LEU A 136 -20.47 -2.73 -6.32
N SER A 137 -20.88 -2.16 -5.18
CA SER A 137 -20.80 -2.86 -3.90
C SER A 137 -21.74 -4.07 -3.87
N TYR A 138 -21.21 -5.26 -3.60
CA TYR A 138 -22.00 -6.48 -3.40
C TYR A 138 -23.08 -6.34 -2.30
N LYS A 139 -22.95 -5.38 -1.38
CA LYS A 139 -24.01 -5.06 -0.40
C LYS A 139 -25.32 -4.56 -1.05
N LYS A 140 -25.24 -4.05 -2.29
CA LYS A 140 -26.42 -3.66 -3.07
C LYS A 140 -26.99 -4.79 -3.92
N LEU A 141 -26.32 -5.95 -3.99
CA LEU A 141 -26.82 -7.10 -4.76
C LEU A 141 -28.23 -7.48 -4.30
N ASN A 142 -28.45 -7.64 -3.00
CA ASN A 142 -29.78 -7.96 -2.48
C ASN A 142 -30.87 -6.92 -2.83
N PRO A 143 -30.70 -5.62 -2.51
CA PRO A 143 -31.65 -4.60 -2.94
C PRO A 143 -31.88 -4.54 -4.46
N LEU A 144 -30.83 -4.72 -5.26
CA LEU A 144 -30.93 -4.72 -6.72
C LEU A 144 -31.70 -5.94 -7.24
N MET A 145 -31.45 -7.12 -6.69
CA MET A 145 -32.16 -8.35 -7.05
C MET A 145 -33.64 -8.24 -6.68
N THR A 146 -33.97 -7.70 -5.49
CA THR A 146 -35.36 -7.41 -5.10
C THR A 146 -36.03 -6.42 -6.05
N MET A 147 -35.32 -5.36 -6.48
CA MET A 147 -35.85 -4.41 -7.47
C MET A 147 -36.09 -5.07 -8.83
N GLN A 148 -35.22 -5.98 -9.27
CA GLN A 148 -35.42 -6.73 -10.51
C GLN A 148 -36.62 -7.68 -10.43
N GLU A 149 -36.85 -8.32 -9.27
CA GLU A 149 -38.08 -9.09 -9.02
C GLU A 149 -39.33 -8.23 -9.10
N PHE A 150 -39.32 -7.02 -8.53
CA PHE A 150 -40.41 -6.06 -8.68
C PHE A 150 -40.64 -5.64 -10.14
N ASN A 151 -39.59 -5.63 -10.96
CA ASN A 151 -39.68 -5.36 -12.40
C ASN A 151 -40.09 -6.60 -13.23
N GLY A 152 -40.44 -7.72 -12.58
CA GLY A 152 -40.91 -8.94 -13.24
C GLY A 152 -39.81 -9.88 -13.74
N ALA A 153 -38.55 -9.65 -13.36
CA ALA A 153 -37.46 -10.58 -13.68
C ALA A 153 -37.47 -11.80 -12.75
N GLU A 154 -37.36 -13.01 -13.30
CA GLU A 154 -37.23 -14.24 -12.53
C GLU A 154 -35.76 -14.44 -12.10
N VAL A 155 -35.40 -13.93 -10.93
CA VAL A 155 -33.99 -13.88 -10.51
C VAL A 155 -33.53 -15.10 -9.68
N GLY A 156 -34.35 -16.14 -9.57
CA GLY A 156 -34.05 -17.37 -8.81
C GLY A 156 -33.74 -17.11 -7.31
N ASN A 157 -33.42 -18.15 -6.53
CA ASN A 157 -33.00 -18.00 -5.12
C ASN A 157 -31.50 -18.21 -4.88
N ILE A 158 -30.76 -18.48 -5.94
CA ILE A 158 -29.33 -18.80 -5.89
C ILE A 158 -28.54 -17.48 -5.92
N HIS A 159 -27.49 -17.36 -5.09
CA HIS A 159 -26.58 -16.20 -5.02
C HIS A 159 -27.10 -14.91 -4.36
N LYS A 160 -28.20 -14.96 -3.59
CA LYS A 160 -28.71 -13.79 -2.85
C LYS A 160 -28.10 -13.61 -1.45
N SER A 161 -27.67 -14.68 -0.78
CA SER A 161 -27.17 -14.55 0.59
C SER A 161 -25.75 -13.96 0.64
N ASP A 162 -25.42 -13.29 1.74
CA ASP A 162 -24.04 -12.86 2.02
C ASP A 162 -23.08 -14.05 1.99
N HIS A 163 -23.55 -15.24 2.39
CA HIS A 163 -22.80 -16.49 2.30
C HIS A 163 -22.49 -16.87 0.84
N ALA A 164 -23.48 -16.84 -0.04
CA ALA A 164 -23.27 -17.16 -1.45
C ALA A 164 -22.36 -16.12 -2.14
N CYS A 165 -22.42 -14.84 -1.72
CA CYS A 165 -21.47 -13.81 -2.19
C CYS A 165 -20.04 -14.13 -1.73
N ALA A 166 -19.86 -14.54 -0.48
CA ALA A 166 -18.56 -14.95 0.04
C ALA A 166 -18.01 -16.19 -0.70
N GLU A 167 -18.86 -17.16 -1.01
CA GLU A 167 -18.49 -18.33 -1.81
C GLU A 167 -18.05 -17.94 -3.23
N ILE A 168 -18.78 -17.04 -3.91
CA ILE A 168 -18.39 -16.55 -5.24
C ILE A 168 -17.00 -15.88 -5.18
N ILE A 169 -16.78 -14.99 -4.21
CA ILE A 169 -15.48 -14.34 -4.02
C ILE A 169 -14.39 -15.37 -3.74
N SER A 170 -14.67 -16.38 -2.91
CA SER A 170 -13.74 -17.47 -2.61
C SER A 170 -13.38 -18.28 -3.86
N HIS A 171 -14.36 -18.59 -4.71
CA HIS A 171 -14.13 -19.27 -5.98
C HIS A 171 -13.29 -18.44 -6.95
N ILE A 172 -13.59 -17.14 -7.09
CA ILE A 172 -12.79 -16.22 -7.91
C ILE A 172 -11.36 -16.15 -7.38
N ALA A 173 -11.18 -15.96 -6.07
CA ALA A 173 -9.87 -15.89 -5.44
C ALA A 173 -9.07 -17.19 -5.62
N LYS A 174 -9.72 -18.34 -5.50
CA LYS A 174 -9.13 -19.65 -5.77
C LYS A 174 -8.65 -19.75 -7.21
N GLU A 175 -9.50 -19.39 -8.18
CA GLU A 175 -9.17 -19.43 -9.60
C GLU A 175 -8.04 -18.44 -9.95
N MET A 176 -8.05 -17.24 -9.39
CA MET A 176 -6.98 -16.25 -9.56
C MET A 176 -5.64 -16.77 -9.03
N ARG A 177 -5.63 -17.41 -7.85
CA ARG A 177 -4.41 -18.03 -7.29
C ARG A 177 -3.91 -19.18 -8.15
N CYS A 178 -4.80 -20.07 -8.60
CA CYS A 178 -4.43 -21.18 -9.47
C CYS A 178 -3.83 -20.66 -10.78
N ASN A 179 -4.47 -19.68 -11.43
CA ASN A 179 -3.95 -19.07 -12.66
C ASN A 179 -2.59 -18.38 -12.45
N PHE A 180 -2.42 -17.67 -11.33
CA PHE A 180 -1.14 -17.07 -10.97
C PHE A 180 -0.04 -18.13 -10.82
N VAL A 181 -0.27 -19.20 -10.05
CA VAL A 181 0.72 -20.26 -9.84
C VAL A 181 1.00 -21.04 -11.12
N CYS A 182 0.00 -21.29 -11.96
CA CYS A 182 0.19 -21.89 -13.29
C CYS A 182 1.10 -21.01 -14.15
N ASN A 183 0.84 -19.70 -14.23
CA ASN A 183 1.68 -18.77 -14.98
C ASN A 183 3.13 -18.73 -14.47
N VAL A 184 3.33 -18.70 -13.15
CA VAL A 184 4.67 -18.75 -12.52
C VAL A 184 5.43 -20.02 -12.92
N LYS A 185 4.74 -21.17 -12.97
CA LYS A 185 5.33 -22.45 -13.41
C LYS A 185 5.59 -22.50 -14.91
N GLU A 186 4.69 -21.95 -15.73
CA GLU A 186 4.85 -21.92 -17.19
C GLU A 186 6.05 -21.08 -17.62
N ILE A 187 6.32 -20.00 -16.89
CA ILE A 187 7.45 -19.09 -17.11
C ILE A 187 8.75 -19.62 -16.46
N ASP A 188 8.67 -20.70 -15.67
CA ASP A 188 9.81 -21.23 -14.89
C ASP A 188 10.40 -20.19 -13.92
N SER A 189 9.52 -19.35 -13.37
CA SER A 189 9.91 -18.20 -12.56
C SER A 189 10.35 -18.61 -11.16
N ARG A 190 11.48 -18.07 -10.71
CA ARG A 190 11.96 -18.26 -9.34
C ARG A 190 11.12 -17.45 -8.36
N VAL A 191 10.94 -17.99 -7.15
CA VAL A 191 10.03 -17.41 -6.16
C VAL A 191 10.76 -17.05 -4.87
N SER A 192 10.33 -15.94 -4.27
CA SER A 192 10.67 -15.55 -2.90
C SER A 192 9.37 -15.34 -2.13
N ILE A 193 9.33 -15.78 -0.87
CA ILE A 193 8.15 -15.68 -0.02
C ILE A 193 8.37 -14.51 0.95
N THR A 194 7.40 -13.60 1.07
CA THR A 194 7.41 -12.58 2.13
C THR A 194 6.27 -12.83 3.09
N ILE A 195 6.58 -12.86 4.38
CA ILE A 195 5.64 -13.12 5.46
C ILE A 195 5.58 -11.91 6.38
N ASP A 196 4.35 -11.51 6.71
CA ASP A 196 4.06 -10.50 7.72
C ASP A 196 3.01 -11.04 8.70
N GLU A 197 3.18 -10.74 9.98
CA GLU A 197 2.22 -11.11 11.03
C GLU A 197 1.29 -9.93 11.33
N SER A 198 0.00 -10.21 11.50
CA SER A 198 -0.98 -9.18 11.85
C SER A 198 -1.98 -9.69 12.88
N THR A 199 -2.67 -8.77 13.54
CA THR A 199 -3.74 -9.11 14.49
C THR A 199 -4.96 -8.26 14.17
N VAL A 200 -6.06 -8.92 13.85
CA VAL A 200 -7.33 -8.28 13.49
C VAL A 200 -8.40 -8.80 14.45
N HIS A 201 -9.05 -7.89 15.19
CA HIS A 201 -10.09 -8.22 16.17
C HIS A 201 -9.68 -9.26 17.24
N GLY A 202 -8.39 -9.36 17.55
CA GLY A 202 -7.86 -10.31 18.52
C GLY A 202 -7.43 -11.65 17.92
N SER A 203 -7.76 -11.93 16.66
CA SER A 203 -7.27 -13.10 15.93
C SER A 203 -5.91 -12.80 15.26
N PRO A 204 -4.91 -13.68 15.43
CA PRO A 204 -3.64 -13.58 14.73
C PRO A 204 -3.73 -14.11 13.30
N TYR A 205 -3.09 -13.42 12.37
CA TYR A 205 -3.06 -13.75 10.94
C TYR A 205 -1.63 -13.70 10.40
N VAL A 206 -1.38 -14.52 9.38
CA VAL A 206 -0.17 -14.48 8.57
C VAL A 206 -0.53 -14.07 7.15
N ILE A 207 0.14 -13.03 6.68
CA ILE A 207 0.00 -12.53 5.31
C ILE A 207 1.13 -13.13 4.47
N ILE A 208 0.78 -13.79 3.37
CA ILE A 208 1.74 -14.43 2.48
C ILE A 208 1.75 -13.68 1.15
N TYR A 209 2.93 -13.18 0.78
CA TYR A 209 3.21 -12.63 -0.54
C TYR A 209 4.22 -13.49 -1.28
N ILE A 210 4.04 -13.64 -2.58
CA ILE A 210 5.01 -14.24 -3.48
C ILE A 210 5.65 -13.14 -4.32
N ARG A 211 6.97 -13.03 -4.23
CA ARG A 211 7.78 -12.18 -5.09
C ARG A 211 8.37 -13.02 -6.22
N CYS A 212 7.99 -12.72 -7.46
CA CYS A 212 8.45 -13.43 -8.65
C CYS A 212 8.29 -12.56 -9.92
N ASP A 213 8.92 -13.00 -11.02
CA ASP A 213 8.65 -12.45 -12.35
C ASP A 213 7.31 -13.00 -12.84
N VAL A 214 6.35 -12.09 -13.07
CA VAL A 214 4.98 -12.45 -13.49
C VAL A 214 4.82 -12.31 -15.01
N SER A 215 5.55 -11.40 -15.64
CA SER A 215 5.46 -11.13 -17.07
C SER A 215 6.34 -12.06 -17.91
N GLY A 216 7.26 -12.77 -17.25
CA GLY A 216 8.35 -13.45 -17.92
C GLY A 216 9.26 -12.45 -18.63
N LYS A 217 9.22 -11.17 -18.22
CA LYS A 217 10.05 -10.08 -18.78
C LYS A 217 11.14 -9.59 -17.85
N GLY A 218 11.27 -10.19 -16.67
CA GLY A 218 12.13 -9.70 -15.59
C GLY A 218 11.41 -8.69 -14.70
N ASP A 219 10.10 -8.46 -14.92
CA ASP A 219 9.32 -7.54 -14.09
C ASP A 219 8.90 -8.27 -12.81
N VAL A 220 9.72 -8.11 -11.77
CA VAL A 220 9.47 -8.71 -10.47
C VAL A 220 8.43 -7.91 -9.70
N ASP A 221 7.33 -8.56 -9.29
CA ASP A 221 6.29 -7.96 -8.46
C ASP A 221 6.07 -8.76 -7.17
N ASN A 222 5.48 -8.11 -6.16
CA ASN A 222 5.01 -8.73 -4.93
C ASN A 222 3.51 -9.01 -5.05
N VAL A 223 3.17 -10.27 -5.33
CA VAL A 223 1.78 -10.71 -5.49
C VAL A 223 1.25 -11.23 -4.16
N PHE A 224 0.10 -10.72 -3.72
CA PHE A 224 -0.60 -11.25 -2.56
C PHE A 224 -1.11 -12.65 -2.87
N LEU A 225 -0.74 -13.63 -2.04
CA LEU A 225 -1.20 -15.00 -2.17
C LEU A 225 -2.38 -15.26 -1.25
N ASP A 226 -2.19 -15.08 0.05
CA ASP A 226 -3.20 -15.47 1.03
C ASP A 226 -3.07 -14.72 2.36
N LEU A 227 -4.18 -14.71 3.10
CA LEU A 227 -4.27 -14.23 4.48
C LEU A 227 -4.80 -15.36 5.33
N VAL A 228 -3.91 -15.98 6.11
CA VAL A 228 -4.20 -17.21 6.85
C VAL A 228 -4.43 -16.89 8.32
N GLU A 229 -5.58 -17.28 8.86
CA GLU A 229 -5.85 -17.20 10.30
C GLU A 229 -5.07 -18.28 11.04
N LEU A 230 -4.36 -17.91 12.10
CA LEU A 230 -3.61 -18.84 12.93
C LEU A 230 -4.50 -19.33 14.08
N THR A 231 -5.22 -20.42 13.85
CA THR A 231 -6.10 -21.03 14.87
C THR A 231 -5.35 -21.90 15.86
N ASP A 232 -4.27 -22.54 15.42
CA ASP A 232 -3.61 -23.61 16.16
C ASP A 232 -2.49 -23.10 17.08
N GLY A 233 -2.05 -21.86 16.87
CA GLY A 233 -1.00 -21.22 17.66
C GLY A 233 -0.25 -20.13 16.88
N VAL A 234 0.45 -19.28 17.62
CA VAL A 234 1.35 -18.23 17.07
C VAL A 234 2.83 -18.62 17.21
N ASP A 235 3.11 -19.90 17.41
CA ASP A 235 4.46 -20.43 17.45
C ASP A 235 4.98 -20.75 16.04
N ALA A 236 6.29 -20.96 15.94
CA ALA A 236 6.98 -21.17 14.68
C ALA A 236 6.48 -22.40 13.90
N GLU A 237 5.99 -23.43 14.59
CA GLU A 237 5.51 -24.67 13.99
C GLU A 237 4.13 -24.49 13.38
N SER A 238 3.22 -23.89 14.13
CA SER A 238 1.87 -23.56 13.67
C SER A 238 1.90 -22.64 12.45
N ILE A 239 2.77 -21.63 12.46
CA ILE A 239 2.98 -20.72 11.33
C ILE A 239 3.53 -21.48 10.11
N TYR A 240 4.51 -22.37 10.33
CA TYR A 240 5.11 -23.16 9.25
C TYR A 240 4.07 -24.03 8.53
N TYR A 241 3.28 -24.81 9.29
CA TYR A 241 2.28 -25.69 8.68
C TYR A 241 1.16 -24.89 8.00
N SER A 242 0.71 -23.80 8.60
CA SER A 242 -0.29 -22.90 8.01
C SER A 242 0.18 -22.31 6.68
N MET A 243 1.43 -21.85 6.63
CA MET A 243 2.06 -21.35 5.41
C MET A 243 2.18 -22.44 4.34
N MET A 244 2.72 -23.62 4.70
CA MET A 244 2.90 -24.71 3.74
C MET A 244 1.57 -25.22 3.19
N ALA A 245 0.52 -25.30 4.03
CA ALA A 245 -0.82 -25.65 3.60
C ALA A 245 -1.38 -24.64 2.59
N SER A 246 -1.21 -23.34 2.84
CA SER A 246 -1.63 -22.29 1.89
C SER A 246 -0.88 -22.39 0.55
N LEU A 247 0.43 -22.60 0.57
CA LEU A 247 1.25 -22.81 -0.64
C LEU A 247 0.79 -24.04 -1.43
N HIS A 248 0.55 -25.16 -0.74
CA HIS A 248 0.07 -26.39 -1.36
C HIS A 248 -1.33 -26.22 -1.96
N ASN A 249 -2.23 -25.52 -1.27
CA ASN A 249 -3.57 -25.21 -1.74
C ASN A 249 -3.56 -24.30 -2.98
N ALA A 250 -2.58 -23.39 -3.09
CA ALA A 250 -2.35 -22.60 -4.29
C ALA A 250 -1.72 -23.40 -5.44
N GLY A 251 -1.24 -24.62 -5.17
CA GLY A 251 -0.63 -25.52 -6.15
C GLY A 251 0.90 -25.46 -6.19
N MET A 252 1.57 -24.77 -5.25
CA MET A 252 3.04 -24.78 -5.15
C MET A 252 3.51 -26.05 -4.42
N SER A 253 3.77 -27.11 -5.18
CA SER A 253 4.22 -28.39 -4.62
C SER A 253 5.63 -28.31 -4.03
N ASP A 254 5.96 -29.25 -3.15
CA ASP A 254 7.30 -29.35 -2.55
C ASP A 254 8.41 -29.49 -3.60
N ASP A 255 8.16 -30.21 -4.70
CA ASP A 255 9.14 -30.40 -5.77
C ASP A 255 9.41 -29.10 -6.54
N PHE A 256 8.37 -28.29 -6.76
CA PHE A 256 8.51 -26.96 -7.32
C PHE A 256 9.31 -26.06 -6.36
N LEU A 257 8.93 -26.02 -5.08
CA LEU A 257 9.60 -25.19 -4.08
C LEU A 257 11.08 -25.59 -3.86
N LYS A 258 11.41 -26.88 -3.88
CA LYS A 258 12.82 -27.36 -3.77
C LYS A 258 13.75 -26.75 -4.81
N THR A 259 13.23 -26.48 -5.99
CA THR A 259 14.01 -25.99 -7.14
C THR A 259 13.85 -24.49 -7.36
N HIS A 260 12.70 -23.91 -7.02
CA HIS A 260 12.37 -22.53 -7.38
C HIS A 260 12.39 -21.55 -6.21
N LEU A 261 12.33 -22.02 -4.96
CA LEU A 261 12.32 -21.15 -3.79
C LEU A 261 13.74 -20.67 -3.47
N ILE A 262 13.98 -19.36 -3.67
CA ILE A 262 15.29 -18.74 -3.43
C ILE A 262 15.39 -18.20 -2.00
N SER A 263 14.35 -17.54 -1.51
CA SER A 263 14.42 -16.83 -0.25
C SER A 263 13.08 -16.68 0.45
N ILE A 264 13.16 -16.41 1.75
CA ILE A 264 12.05 -16.01 2.59
C ILE A 264 12.38 -14.70 3.29
N ALA A 265 11.47 -13.73 3.24
CA ALA A 265 11.57 -12.44 3.89
C ALA A 265 10.62 -12.34 5.08
N THR A 266 11.14 -11.99 6.26
CA THR A 266 10.36 -11.86 7.51
C THR A 266 10.75 -10.60 8.27
N ASP A 267 9.96 -10.20 9.26
CA ASP A 267 10.22 -9.04 10.12
C ASP A 267 11.35 -9.25 11.16
N GLY A 268 11.91 -10.45 11.23
CA GLY A 268 13.00 -10.81 12.16
C GLY A 268 12.54 -11.10 13.59
N ALA A 269 11.25 -11.32 13.83
CA ALA A 269 10.76 -11.82 15.11
C ALA A 269 11.43 -13.17 15.46
N ALA A 270 11.72 -13.41 16.75
CA ALA A 270 12.38 -14.62 17.20
C ALA A 270 11.62 -15.90 16.84
N VAL A 271 10.28 -15.82 16.80
CA VAL A 271 9.40 -16.91 16.34
C VAL A 271 9.65 -17.25 14.87
N LEU A 272 9.91 -16.25 14.03
CA LEU A 272 10.16 -16.46 12.61
C LEU A 272 11.62 -16.83 12.30
N THR A 273 12.59 -16.16 12.94
CA THR A 273 14.02 -16.29 12.58
C THR A 273 14.89 -16.96 13.63
N GLY A 274 14.30 -17.54 14.68
CA GLY A 274 15.02 -18.22 15.75
C GLY A 274 15.95 -19.33 15.23
N LYS A 275 17.19 -19.34 15.71
CA LYS A 275 18.28 -20.19 15.19
C LYS A 275 18.05 -21.70 15.34
N ALA A 276 17.26 -22.12 16.33
CA ALA A 276 17.07 -23.53 16.68
C ALA A 276 15.62 -24.02 16.56
N SER A 277 14.66 -23.10 16.40
CA SER A 277 13.24 -23.44 16.43
C SER A 277 12.34 -22.52 15.60
N GLY A 278 12.89 -21.50 14.92
CA GLY A 278 12.10 -20.54 14.17
C GLY A 278 11.56 -21.09 12.85
N LEU A 279 10.56 -20.40 12.28
CA LEU A 279 9.97 -20.74 10.97
C LEU A 279 11.04 -20.97 9.89
N VAL A 280 12.00 -20.04 9.78
CA VAL A 280 13.08 -20.09 8.79
C VAL A 280 13.98 -21.30 9.01
N PHE A 281 14.24 -21.68 10.26
CA PHE A 281 15.03 -22.87 10.56
C PHE A 281 14.32 -24.12 10.02
N ARG A 282 13.02 -24.29 10.34
CA ARG A 282 12.20 -25.40 9.86
C ARG A 282 12.08 -25.43 8.33
N LEU A 283 11.93 -24.26 7.71
CA LEU A 283 11.90 -24.16 6.25
C LEU A 283 13.22 -24.62 5.61
N LYS A 284 14.36 -24.30 6.24
CA LYS A 284 15.68 -24.73 5.79
C LYS A 284 15.93 -26.23 5.97
N GLU A 285 15.30 -26.89 6.95
CA GLU A 285 15.37 -28.35 7.06
C GLU A 285 14.79 -29.02 5.81
N LYS A 286 13.71 -28.47 5.25
CA LYS A 286 13.06 -28.98 4.03
C LYS A 286 13.70 -28.45 2.75
N PHE A 287 14.15 -27.20 2.75
CA PHE A 287 14.72 -26.50 1.60
C PHE A 287 16.07 -25.84 1.99
N PRO A 288 17.18 -26.60 2.01
CA PRO A 288 18.46 -26.15 2.57
C PRO A 288 19.08 -24.90 1.92
N ASN A 289 18.75 -24.63 0.66
CA ASN A 289 19.34 -23.53 -0.12
C ASN A 289 18.62 -22.19 0.07
N VAL A 290 17.47 -22.17 0.76
CA VAL A 290 16.65 -20.98 0.96
C VAL A 290 17.40 -19.94 1.78
N GLN A 291 17.47 -18.72 1.27
CA GLN A 291 18.08 -17.59 1.96
C GLN A 291 17.07 -16.89 2.86
N SER A 292 17.51 -16.54 4.06
CA SER A 292 16.71 -15.74 4.98
C SER A 292 17.00 -14.26 4.75
N VAL A 293 15.95 -13.46 4.56
CA VAL A 293 16.03 -12.02 4.38
C VAL A 293 15.28 -11.35 5.51
N HIS A 294 15.97 -10.51 6.27
CA HIS A 294 15.32 -9.66 7.26
C HIS A 294 14.79 -8.40 6.57
N CYS A 295 13.49 -8.14 6.70
CA CYS A 295 12.79 -7.03 6.06
C CYS A 295 13.54 -5.70 6.25
N VAL A 296 14.02 -5.12 5.15
CA VAL A 296 14.87 -3.92 5.18
C VAL A 296 14.13 -2.71 5.74
N ALA A 297 12.84 -2.57 5.44
CA ALA A 297 12.01 -1.52 6.02
C ALA A 297 11.83 -1.68 7.53
N HIS A 298 11.65 -2.91 8.03
CA HIS A 298 11.58 -3.17 9.46
C HIS A 298 12.93 -2.91 10.15
N ARG A 299 14.05 -3.30 9.51
CA ARG A 299 15.41 -3.01 10.01
C ARG A 299 15.65 -1.52 10.19
N LEU A 300 15.19 -0.70 9.25
CA LEU A 300 15.26 0.76 9.37
C LEU A 300 14.48 1.26 10.60
N GLU A 301 13.24 0.81 10.81
CA GLU A 301 12.44 1.22 11.96
C GLU A 301 13.11 0.84 13.29
N LEU A 302 13.69 -0.36 13.36
CA LEU A 302 14.46 -0.78 14.53
C LEU A 302 15.76 0.04 14.71
N ALA A 303 16.46 0.38 13.62
CA ALA A 303 17.69 1.16 13.67
C ALA A 303 17.46 2.52 14.34
N VAL A 304 16.37 3.18 13.96
CA VAL A 304 16.07 4.53 14.45
C VAL A 304 15.61 4.51 15.91
N LYS A 305 14.86 3.48 16.33
CA LYS A 305 14.42 3.34 17.73
C LYS A 305 15.55 3.12 18.73
N GLU A 306 16.67 2.54 18.31
CA GLU A 306 17.82 2.29 19.21
C GLU A 306 18.67 3.53 19.48
N VAL A 307 18.43 4.63 18.76
CA VAL A 307 19.21 5.86 18.89
C VAL A 307 18.82 6.61 20.17
N ALA A 308 19.82 6.97 20.98
CA ALA A 308 19.62 7.75 22.20
C ALA A 308 19.01 9.14 21.90
N GLY A 309 18.06 9.58 22.73
CA GLY A 309 17.35 10.87 22.57
C GLY A 309 15.97 10.77 21.90
N THR A 310 15.70 9.69 21.16
CA THR A 310 14.36 9.43 20.58
C THR A 310 13.27 9.31 21.65
N ASN A 311 13.58 8.72 22.80
CA ASN A 311 12.64 8.57 23.93
C ASN A 311 12.19 9.92 24.52
N GLN A 312 13.10 10.90 24.63
CA GLN A 312 12.76 12.22 25.18
C GLN A 312 11.86 13.00 24.23
N PHE A 313 12.20 12.96 22.93
CA PHE A 313 11.36 13.50 21.87
C PHE A 313 9.97 12.84 21.88
N GLU A 314 9.90 11.52 21.89
CA GLU A 314 8.64 10.77 21.88
C GLU A 314 7.76 11.08 23.09
N PHE A 315 8.37 11.18 24.28
CA PHE A 315 7.66 11.52 25.50
C PHE A 315 7.04 12.92 25.45
N PHE A 316 7.79 13.92 24.99
CA PHE A 316 7.27 15.28 24.87
C PHE A 316 6.14 15.37 23.84
N ILE A 317 6.33 14.78 22.67
CA ILE A 317 5.31 14.75 21.63
C ILE A 317 4.04 14.03 22.10
N SER A 318 4.18 12.91 22.80
CA SER A 318 3.05 12.16 23.37
C SER A 318 2.26 12.96 24.40
N LYS A 319 2.94 13.81 25.20
CA LYS A 319 2.27 14.78 26.08
C LYS A 319 1.47 15.81 25.31
N LEU A 320 2.04 16.39 24.24
CA LEU A 320 1.33 17.35 23.40
C LEU A 320 0.10 16.70 22.74
N TYR A 321 0.28 15.50 22.18
CA TYR A 321 -0.83 14.74 21.61
C TYR A 321 -1.94 14.52 22.63
N SER A 322 -1.60 14.03 23.83
CA SER A 322 -2.59 13.79 24.90
C SER A 322 -3.32 15.09 25.28
N LEU A 323 -2.60 16.20 25.40
CA LEU A 323 -3.16 17.50 25.80
C LEU A 323 -4.23 18.01 24.84
N TYR A 324 -4.01 17.85 23.52
CA TYR A 324 -4.88 18.38 22.49
C TYR A 324 -5.90 17.36 21.96
N ASN A 325 -5.57 16.07 21.96
CA ASN A 325 -6.48 15.02 21.52
C ASN A 325 -7.53 14.69 22.57
N GLN A 326 -7.17 14.69 23.86
CA GLN A 326 -8.11 14.39 24.96
C GLN A 326 -8.96 15.60 25.37
N SER A 327 -8.63 16.82 24.92
CA SER A 327 -9.34 18.04 25.31
C SER A 327 -9.69 18.89 24.10
N THR A 328 -10.96 18.80 23.70
CA THR A 328 -11.56 19.68 22.68
C THR A 328 -11.40 21.16 23.03
N ARG A 329 -11.44 21.49 24.33
CA ARG A 329 -11.17 22.84 24.85
C ARG A 329 -9.75 23.29 24.54
N ASN A 330 -8.72 22.49 24.87
CA ASN A 330 -7.33 22.86 24.59
C ASN A 330 -7.06 22.95 23.08
N ALA A 331 -7.67 22.07 22.28
CA ALA A 331 -7.57 22.15 20.82
C ALA A 331 -8.19 23.44 20.26
N ARG A 332 -9.35 23.88 20.79
CA ARG A 332 -9.96 25.16 20.43
C ARG A 332 -9.04 26.33 20.80
N LEU A 333 -8.50 26.32 22.01
CA LEU A 333 -7.63 27.40 22.50
C LEU A 333 -6.32 27.50 21.71
N LEU A 334 -5.76 26.37 21.27
CA LEU A 334 -4.61 26.37 20.37
C LEU A 334 -4.97 27.02 19.01
N ARG A 335 -6.17 26.76 18.47
CA ARG A 335 -6.64 27.43 17.24
C ARG A 335 -6.84 28.92 17.43
N GLU A 336 -7.32 29.36 18.58
CA GLU A 336 -7.46 30.80 18.89
C GLU A 336 -6.09 31.48 18.94
N ALA A 337 -5.12 30.87 19.64
CA ALA A 337 -3.74 31.36 19.67
C ALA A 337 -3.11 31.38 18.26
N ALA A 338 -3.45 30.41 17.41
CA ALA A 338 -2.98 30.40 16.03
C ALA A 338 -3.63 31.49 15.18
N ALA A 339 -4.93 31.75 15.36
CA ALA A 339 -5.65 32.83 14.68
C ALA A 339 -5.11 34.22 15.06
N GLU A 340 -4.71 34.41 16.32
CA GLU A 340 -4.02 35.65 16.76
C GLU A 340 -2.69 35.89 16.02
N LEU A 341 -2.03 34.81 15.57
CA LEU A 341 -0.77 34.87 14.83
C LEU A 341 -0.95 34.76 13.31
N ASP A 342 -2.18 34.73 12.82
CA ASP A 342 -2.53 34.45 11.41
C ASP A 342 -1.88 33.15 10.88
N MET A 343 -1.89 32.11 11.72
CA MET A 343 -1.27 30.82 11.44
C MET A 343 -2.31 29.71 11.27
N GLU A 344 -2.11 28.88 10.25
CA GLU A 344 -2.82 27.61 10.13
C GLU A 344 -2.06 26.50 10.87
N ILE A 345 -2.67 25.91 11.91
CA ILE A 345 -2.05 24.81 12.67
C ILE A 345 -2.16 23.48 11.95
N LEU A 346 -1.13 22.64 12.12
CA LEU A 346 -1.20 21.24 11.74
C LEU A 346 -1.81 20.40 12.87
N LYS A 347 -2.42 19.27 12.51
CA LYS A 347 -2.89 18.31 13.52
C LYS A 347 -1.68 17.59 14.13
N ILE A 348 -1.40 17.85 15.41
CA ILE A 348 -0.43 17.08 16.21
C ILE A 348 -0.97 15.65 16.33
N GLY A 349 -0.25 14.71 15.71
CA GLY A 349 -0.60 13.30 15.68
C GLY A 349 -0.02 12.50 16.84
N GLN A 350 -0.39 11.22 16.91
CA GLN A 350 0.26 10.25 17.78
C GLN A 350 1.53 9.73 17.10
N ILE A 351 2.58 9.46 17.89
CA ILE A 351 3.71 8.64 17.45
C ILE A 351 3.32 7.19 17.65
N PHE A 352 3.42 6.41 16.58
CA PHE A 352 3.09 4.99 16.60
C PHE A 352 4.35 4.15 16.81
N THR A 353 4.20 3.04 17.51
CA THR A 353 5.27 2.04 17.64
C THR A 353 5.57 1.39 16.28
N ILE A 354 4.56 1.18 15.45
CA ILE A 354 4.68 0.69 14.07
C ILE A 354 4.73 1.91 13.14
N ARG A 355 5.68 1.95 12.19
CA ARG A 355 5.96 3.13 11.34
C ARG A 355 6.33 4.37 12.17
N TRP A 356 7.25 4.18 13.10
CA TRP A 356 7.72 5.20 14.01
C TRP A 356 8.30 6.39 13.24
N VAL A 357 9.14 6.15 12.24
CA VAL A 357 9.78 7.21 11.45
C VAL A 357 8.74 8.15 10.80
N ALA A 358 7.75 7.58 10.13
CA ALA A 358 6.73 8.36 9.43
C ALA A 358 5.83 9.17 10.38
N SER A 359 5.43 8.56 11.50
CA SER A 359 4.57 9.22 12.50
C SER A 359 5.32 10.29 13.30
N SER A 360 6.56 10.02 13.68
CA SER A 360 7.47 10.98 14.32
C SER A 360 7.77 12.16 13.42
N PHE A 361 8.03 11.95 12.12
CA PHE A 361 8.26 13.06 11.19
C PHE A 361 7.02 13.95 11.08
N LYS A 362 5.85 13.36 10.83
CA LYS A 362 4.59 14.10 10.66
C LYS A 362 4.30 14.96 11.89
N THR A 363 4.45 14.39 13.08
CA THR A 363 4.15 15.08 14.33
C THR A 363 5.23 16.08 14.72
N GLY A 364 6.52 15.75 14.55
CA GLY A 364 7.63 16.68 14.77
C GLY A 364 7.56 17.89 13.83
N LYS A 365 7.20 17.68 12.56
CA LYS A 365 6.93 18.76 11.59
C LYS A 365 5.77 19.65 12.04
N ALA A 366 4.70 19.06 12.55
CA ALA A 366 3.57 19.82 13.10
C ALA A 366 4.00 20.69 14.28
N VAL A 367 4.69 20.11 15.27
CA VAL A 367 5.18 20.85 16.44
C VAL A 367 6.16 21.96 16.07
N TRP A 368 7.03 21.73 15.07
CA TRP A 368 7.92 22.78 14.56
C TRP A 368 7.17 23.93 13.89
N LYS A 369 6.19 23.62 13.02
CA LYS A 369 5.38 24.65 12.33
C LYS A 369 4.52 25.43 13.34
N ASP A 370 3.90 24.71 14.26
CA ASP A 370 2.93 25.25 15.22
C ASP A 370 3.62 25.83 16.47
N PHE A 371 4.96 25.85 16.50
CA PHE A 371 5.76 26.29 17.65
C PHE A 371 5.34 27.66 18.20
N PRO A 372 5.12 28.71 17.37
CA PRO A 372 4.69 30.01 17.87
C PRO A 372 3.30 29.96 18.54
N ALA A 373 2.35 29.25 17.94
CA ALA A 373 1.00 29.08 18.48
C ALA A 373 1.01 28.27 19.79
N LEU A 374 1.85 27.23 19.86
CA LEU A 374 2.07 26.44 21.09
C LEU A 374 2.67 27.30 22.20
N ALA A 375 3.67 28.12 21.90
CA ALA A 375 4.30 29.03 22.85
C ALA A 375 3.32 30.08 23.37
N LEU A 376 2.51 30.67 22.49
CA LEU A 376 1.48 31.63 22.87
C LEU A 376 0.40 30.99 23.76
N HIS A 377 -0.11 29.82 23.39
CA HIS A 377 -1.09 29.09 24.20
C HIS A 377 -0.53 28.73 25.59
N PHE A 378 0.74 28.33 25.70
CA PHE A 378 1.33 28.02 27.01
C PHE A 378 1.64 29.27 27.83
N LYS A 379 1.95 30.41 27.18
CA LYS A 379 2.19 31.69 27.86
C LYS A 379 0.93 32.26 28.50
N THR A 380 -0.22 32.11 27.86
CA THR A 380 -1.51 32.63 28.36
C THR A 380 -2.06 31.86 29.58
N ARG A 381 -1.43 30.73 29.97
CA ARG A 381 -1.96 29.85 31.02
C ARG A 381 -0.89 29.40 32.01
N GLN A 382 -1.03 29.83 33.26
CA GLN A 382 -0.12 29.46 34.36
C GLN A 382 0.06 27.94 34.53
N LYS A 383 -0.98 27.14 34.26
CA LYS A 383 -0.94 25.67 34.31
C LYS A 383 0.14 25.06 33.39
N TYR A 384 0.51 25.73 32.30
CA TYR A 384 1.45 25.21 31.30
C TYR A 384 2.84 25.84 31.37
N LYS A 385 3.17 26.55 32.46
CA LYS A 385 4.49 27.16 32.67
C LYS A 385 5.65 26.17 32.55
N GLY A 386 5.46 24.92 33.02
CA GLY A 386 6.45 23.85 32.87
C GLY A 386 6.65 23.40 31.42
N LEU A 387 5.56 23.28 30.64
CA LEU A 387 5.63 22.96 29.22
C LEU A 387 6.26 24.10 28.41
N LEU A 388 5.96 25.35 28.76
CA LEU A 388 6.59 26.52 28.14
C LEU A 388 8.11 26.54 28.39
N LYS A 389 8.54 26.28 29.63
CA LYS A 389 9.98 26.19 29.95
C LYS A 389 10.70 25.11 29.15
N HIS A 390 10.04 23.96 28.95
CA HIS A 390 10.60 22.89 28.14
C HIS A 390 10.62 23.24 26.65
N LEU A 391 9.53 23.84 26.13
CA LEU A 391 9.42 24.26 24.73
C LEU A 391 10.44 25.35 24.39
N ALA A 392 10.72 26.27 25.33
CA ALA A 392 11.70 27.34 25.18
C ALA A 392 13.13 26.94 25.56
N ASN A 393 13.37 25.69 25.96
CA ASN A 393 14.72 25.20 26.25
C ASN A 393 15.51 25.11 24.93
N SER A 394 16.67 25.78 24.85
CA SER A 394 17.49 25.81 23.64
C SER A 394 17.91 24.41 23.18
N GLY A 395 18.29 23.53 24.11
CA GLY A 395 18.64 22.15 23.81
C GLY A 395 17.47 21.37 23.21
N PHE A 396 16.25 21.58 23.70
CA PHE A 396 15.06 20.95 23.13
C PHE A 396 14.74 21.48 21.72
N VAL A 397 14.90 22.78 21.48
CA VAL A 397 14.66 23.38 20.16
C VAL A 397 15.68 22.86 19.14
N GLU A 398 16.95 22.77 19.53
CA GLU A 398 18.00 22.12 18.72
C GLU A 398 17.66 20.66 18.42
N ASP A 399 17.26 19.89 19.44
CA ASP A 399 16.86 18.49 19.27
C ASP A 399 15.67 18.35 18.33
N LEU A 400 14.66 19.21 18.47
CA LEU A 400 13.50 19.22 17.59
C LEU A 400 13.89 19.53 16.14
N ALA A 401 14.83 20.46 15.93
CA ALA A 401 15.34 20.80 14.60
C ALA A 401 16.09 19.61 13.97
N VAL A 402 17.04 19.03 14.71
CA VAL A 402 17.84 17.88 14.29
C VAL A 402 16.95 16.68 13.99
N MET A 403 16.00 16.37 14.88
CA MET A 403 15.02 15.30 14.69
C MET A 403 14.20 15.51 13.43
N LYS A 404 13.67 16.72 13.20
CA LYS A 404 12.88 17.03 12.01
C LYS A 404 13.67 16.81 10.72
N ASP A 405 14.93 17.24 10.68
CA ASP A 405 15.78 17.12 9.48
C ASP A 405 16.19 15.67 9.20
N ILE A 406 16.56 14.90 10.23
CA ILE A 406 16.92 13.48 10.07
C ILE A 406 15.68 12.64 9.73
N LEU A 407 14.57 12.84 10.44
CA LEU A 407 13.32 12.12 10.18
C LEU A 407 12.78 12.37 8.76
N ARG A 408 13.07 13.53 8.16
CA ARG A 408 12.73 13.80 6.74
C ARG A 408 13.44 12.82 5.81
N GLU A 409 14.75 12.66 5.99
CA GLU A 409 15.57 11.78 5.14
C GLU A 409 15.21 10.31 5.39
N LEU A 410 15.05 9.93 6.66
CA LEU A 410 14.65 8.58 7.03
C LEU A 410 13.23 8.23 6.55
N GLN A 411 12.29 9.19 6.54
CA GLN A 411 10.96 8.97 5.98
C GLN A 411 11.05 8.72 4.47
N SER A 412 11.86 9.52 3.75
CA SER A 412 12.10 9.33 2.32
C SER A 412 12.67 7.94 2.04
N LEU A 413 13.67 7.51 2.82
CA LEU A 413 14.23 6.17 2.75
C LEU A 413 13.18 5.09 3.04
N SER A 414 12.42 5.22 4.13
CA SER A 414 11.36 4.26 4.52
C SER A 414 10.32 4.07 3.41
N LEU A 415 9.88 5.15 2.77
CA LEU A 415 8.95 5.08 1.64
C LEU A 415 9.57 4.45 0.39
N LYS A 416 10.85 4.69 0.13
CA LYS A 416 11.57 4.03 -0.98
C LYS A 416 11.66 2.52 -0.73
N LEU A 417 12.05 2.09 0.46
CA LEU A 417 12.21 0.67 0.84
C LEU A 417 10.90 -0.13 0.77
N GLN A 418 9.74 0.53 0.83
CA GLN A 418 8.42 -0.09 0.74
C GLN A 418 7.84 -0.14 -0.69
N LYS A 419 8.58 0.33 -1.71
CA LYS A 419 8.13 0.22 -3.10
C LYS A 419 8.11 -1.24 -3.55
N ARG A 420 7.10 -1.62 -4.35
CA ARG A 420 6.93 -2.99 -4.87
C ARG A 420 8.11 -3.45 -5.72
N GLU A 421 8.64 -2.57 -6.54
CA GLU A 421 9.75 -2.83 -7.46
C GLU A 421 11.14 -2.79 -6.78
N MET A 422 11.21 -2.44 -5.48
CA MET A 422 12.50 -2.28 -4.79
C MET A 422 13.28 -3.61 -4.75
N LEU A 423 14.49 -3.62 -5.33
CA LEU A 423 15.43 -4.74 -5.26
C LEU A 423 16.31 -4.66 -4.01
N LEU A 424 16.88 -5.81 -3.59
CA LEU A 424 17.78 -5.85 -2.45
C LEU A 424 19.04 -5.01 -2.68
N VAL A 425 19.60 -5.02 -3.89
CA VAL A 425 20.78 -4.21 -4.25
C VAL A 425 20.46 -2.72 -4.20
N ASP A 426 19.35 -2.30 -4.80
CA ASP A 426 18.90 -0.91 -4.77
C ASP A 426 18.59 -0.43 -3.35
N SER A 427 18.05 -1.32 -2.50
CA SER A 427 17.83 -1.03 -1.09
C SER A 427 19.14 -0.76 -0.34
N SER A 428 20.19 -1.54 -0.61
CA SER A 428 21.53 -1.33 -0.04
C SER A 428 22.10 0.02 -0.48
N LEU A 429 21.99 0.34 -1.78
CA LEU A 429 22.46 1.61 -2.33
C LEU A 429 21.71 2.81 -1.72
N ALA A 430 20.38 2.72 -1.61
CA ALA A 430 19.56 3.78 -1.04
C ALA A 430 19.89 4.07 0.44
N ILE A 431 20.20 3.02 1.23
CA ILE A 431 20.65 3.20 2.60
C ILE A 431 22.02 3.88 2.63
N GLN A 432 22.98 3.43 1.80
CA GLN A 432 24.31 4.04 1.74
C GLN A 432 24.26 5.51 1.35
N GLN A 433 23.46 5.86 0.33
CA GLN A 433 23.24 7.25 -0.07
C GLN A 433 22.66 8.09 1.07
N THR A 434 21.74 7.51 1.85
CA THR A 434 21.14 8.20 3.00
C THR A 434 22.18 8.40 4.11
N ILE A 435 23.03 7.42 4.39
CA ILE A 435 24.15 7.53 5.33
C ILE A 435 25.08 8.68 4.92
N ASN A 436 25.56 8.67 3.67
CA ASN A 436 26.47 9.72 3.16
C ASN A 436 25.84 11.12 3.24
N LEU A 437 24.53 11.23 2.99
CA LEU A 437 23.78 12.48 3.11
C LEU A 437 23.70 12.95 4.57
N ILE A 438 23.46 12.03 5.51
CA ILE A 438 23.41 12.31 6.96
C ILE A 438 24.81 12.72 7.46
N GLU A 439 25.88 12.04 7.03
CA GLU A 439 27.27 12.39 7.33
C GLU A 439 27.65 13.79 6.83
N GLY A 440 27.23 14.15 5.62
CA GLY A 440 27.43 15.49 5.08
C GLY A 440 26.79 16.58 5.93
N ARG A 441 25.69 16.28 6.62
CA ARG A 441 24.96 17.19 7.53
C ARG A 441 25.48 17.18 8.96
N ALA A 442 26.13 16.10 9.39
CA ALA A 442 26.69 15.95 10.75
C ALA A 442 27.73 17.01 11.10
N LYS A 443 28.38 17.62 10.09
CA LYS A 443 29.32 18.74 10.25
C LYS A 443 28.66 20.05 10.71
N ILE A 444 27.33 20.13 10.77
CA ILE A 444 26.57 21.37 11.03
C ILE A 444 25.92 21.38 12.43
N ASN A 445 25.65 20.23 13.09
CA ASN A 445 25.09 20.19 14.46
C ASN A 445 25.20 18.79 15.12
N ARG A 446 25.33 18.73 16.46
CA ARG A 446 25.34 17.53 17.34
C ARG A 446 25.87 16.24 16.68
N SER A 447 27.17 16.18 16.40
CA SER A 447 27.83 15.06 15.72
C SER A 447 27.49 13.68 16.31
N GLN A 448 27.37 13.57 17.64
CA GLN A 448 27.06 12.31 18.34
C GLN A 448 25.68 11.72 18.01
N PHE A 449 24.65 12.55 17.76
CA PHE A 449 23.32 12.04 17.38
C PHE A 449 23.33 11.52 15.94
N TYR A 450 23.95 12.27 15.02
CA TYR A 450 24.14 11.83 13.64
C TYR A 450 24.98 10.55 13.58
N GLU A 451 26.10 10.50 14.30
CA GLU A 451 26.99 9.34 14.40
C GLU A 451 26.26 8.11 14.97
N SER A 452 25.40 8.27 15.98
CA SER A 452 24.63 7.13 16.51
C SER A 452 23.54 6.64 15.56
N VAL A 453 22.87 7.54 14.81
CA VAL A 453 21.97 7.14 13.71
C VAL A 453 22.75 6.39 12.64
N ILE A 454 23.90 6.90 12.21
CA ILE A 454 24.76 6.27 11.21
C ILE A 454 25.24 4.91 11.70
N ALA A 455 25.80 4.81 12.91
CA ALA A 455 26.26 3.56 13.47
C ALA A 455 25.13 2.51 13.56
N SER A 456 23.92 2.93 13.94
CA SER A 456 22.75 2.06 14.00
C SER A 456 22.31 1.59 12.61
N LEU A 457 22.27 2.50 11.62
CA LEU A 457 21.97 2.17 10.23
C LEU A 457 23.01 1.24 9.63
N THR A 458 24.30 1.51 9.84
CA THR A 458 25.43 0.70 9.36
C THR A 458 25.38 -0.71 9.94
N LYS A 459 25.16 -0.84 11.27
CA LYS A 459 24.96 -2.16 11.92
C LYS A 459 23.77 -2.93 11.33
N ARG A 460 22.79 -2.23 10.79
CA ARG A 460 21.54 -2.78 10.24
C ARG A 460 21.50 -2.72 8.71
N LEU A 461 22.64 -2.47 8.04
CA LEU A 461 22.76 -2.60 6.59
C LEU A 461 22.46 -4.04 6.18
N PRO A 462 21.88 -4.26 4.99
CA PRO A 462 21.79 -5.57 4.34
C PRO A 462 23.18 -6.17 4.05
N GLU A 463 23.95 -6.54 5.08
CA GLU A 463 25.16 -7.34 4.95
C GLU A 463 24.80 -8.81 5.01
N SER A 464 23.96 -9.24 4.06
CA SER A 464 23.79 -10.65 3.79
C SER A 464 24.78 -11.04 2.70
N ASN A 465 25.33 -12.26 2.80
CA ASN A 465 26.04 -12.91 1.69
C ASN A 465 25.22 -12.78 0.38
N LEU A 466 23.89 -12.81 0.48
CA LEU A 466 22.97 -12.57 -0.63
C LEU A 466 23.14 -11.20 -1.32
N VAL A 467 23.37 -10.11 -0.58
CA VAL A 467 23.57 -8.79 -1.20
C VAL A 467 24.92 -8.72 -1.90
N LEU A 468 25.97 -9.36 -1.35
CA LEU A 468 27.26 -9.46 -2.04
C LEU A 468 27.14 -10.29 -3.32
N MET A 469 26.48 -11.46 -3.23
CA MET A 469 26.17 -12.31 -4.38
C MET A 469 25.43 -11.56 -5.50
N LEU A 470 24.50 -10.67 -5.15
CA LEU A 470 23.71 -9.89 -6.10
C LEU A 470 24.39 -8.60 -6.59
N LYS A 471 25.39 -8.06 -5.87
CA LYS A 471 26.16 -6.90 -6.32
C LYS A 471 27.16 -7.24 -7.42
N ALA A 472 27.77 -8.41 -7.36
CA ALA A 472 28.76 -8.88 -8.33
C ALA A 472 28.27 -8.85 -9.80
N PRO A 473 27.06 -9.33 -10.13
CA PRO A 473 26.57 -9.25 -11.51
C PRO A 473 26.21 -7.82 -11.95
N ASP A 474 25.94 -6.89 -11.04
CA ASP A 474 25.51 -5.54 -11.38
C ASP A 474 26.69 -4.66 -11.83
N LYS A 475 26.65 -4.24 -13.11
CA LYS A 475 27.68 -3.44 -13.78
C LYS A 475 28.01 -2.13 -13.06
N ARG A 476 27.09 -1.58 -12.25
CA ARG A 476 27.32 -0.36 -11.47
C ARG A 476 28.44 -0.51 -10.44
N PHE A 477 28.79 -1.75 -10.07
CA PHE A 477 29.80 -2.05 -9.05
C PHE A 477 31.11 -2.59 -9.62
N TRP A 478 31.26 -2.65 -10.95
CA TRP A 478 32.44 -3.22 -11.58
C TRP A 478 33.67 -2.30 -11.47
N PRO A 479 34.87 -2.88 -11.27
CA PRO A 479 36.11 -2.11 -11.27
C PRO A 479 36.38 -1.54 -12.68
N GLY A 480 37.07 -0.39 -12.72
CA GLY A 480 37.42 0.27 -13.99
C GLY A 480 38.61 -0.38 -14.72
N GLU A 481 39.49 -1.07 -13.98
CA GLU A 481 40.66 -1.74 -14.52
C GLU A 481 40.32 -3.14 -15.04
N GLN A 482 40.84 -3.48 -16.22
CA GLN A 482 40.45 -4.70 -16.93
C GLN A 482 40.99 -5.98 -16.27
N GLU A 483 42.14 -5.92 -15.59
CA GLU A 483 42.71 -7.04 -14.85
C GLU A 483 41.86 -7.39 -13.61
N ASP A 484 41.38 -6.38 -12.88
CA ASP A 484 40.50 -6.55 -11.72
C ASP A 484 39.10 -7.03 -12.15
N LEU A 485 38.62 -6.61 -13.33
CA LEU A 485 37.33 -7.02 -13.85
C LEU A 485 37.24 -8.54 -14.10
N ILE A 486 38.33 -9.16 -14.56
CA ILE A 486 38.36 -10.60 -14.87
C ILE A 486 38.10 -11.44 -13.61
N LEU A 487 38.73 -11.08 -12.49
CA LEU A 487 38.60 -11.80 -11.22
C LEU A 487 37.42 -11.33 -10.36
N HIS A 488 36.81 -10.20 -10.71
CA HIS A 488 35.70 -9.62 -9.95
C HIS A 488 34.48 -10.55 -9.90
N GLY A 489 33.98 -10.86 -8.70
CA GLY A 489 32.68 -11.48 -8.51
C GLY A 489 32.61 -13.00 -8.68
N GLU A 490 33.73 -13.70 -8.93
CA GLU A 490 33.71 -15.17 -9.12
C GLU A 490 33.26 -15.95 -7.86
N PRO A 491 33.77 -15.64 -6.64
CA PRO A 491 33.30 -16.30 -5.42
C PRO A 491 31.81 -16.06 -5.16
N GLU A 492 31.34 -14.85 -5.45
CA GLU A 492 29.96 -14.40 -5.34
C GLU A 492 29.06 -15.16 -6.33
N VAL A 493 29.48 -15.26 -7.60
CA VAL A 493 28.78 -16.01 -8.65
C VAL A 493 28.76 -17.51 -8.35
N HIS A 494 29.86 -18.07 -7.86
CA HIS A 494 29.91 -19.46 -7.41
C HIS A 494 28.90 -19.72 -6.29
N SER A 495 28.85 -18.82 -5.30
CA SER A 495 27.93 -18.92 -4.17
C SER A 495 26.47 -18.75 -4.61
N LEU A 496 26.22 -17.85 -5.57
CA LEU A 496 24.90 -17.62 -6.13
C LEU A 496 24.41 -18.84 -6.92
N ALA A 497 25.26 -19.39 -7.79
CA ALA A 497 24.94 -20.61 -8.53
C ALA A 497 24.63 -21.78 -7.58
N LYS A 498 25.39 -21.92 -6.50
CA LYS A 498 25.12 -22.92 -5.46
C LYS A 498 23.74 -22.69 -4.80
N ALA A 499 23.39 -21.45 -4.47
CA ALA A 499 22.10 -21.11 -3.87
C ALA A 499 20.92 -21.35 -4.83
N LEU A 500 21.13 -21.18 -6.13
CA LEU A 500 20.13 -21.44 -7.18
C LEU A 500 20.05 -22.90 -7.63
N VAL A 501 20.90 -23.77 -7.07
CA VAL A 501 21.02 -25.19 -7.43
C VAL A 501 21.47 -25.37 -8.89
N GLU A 502 22.33 -24.46 -9.37
CA GLU A 502 22.90 -24.47 -10.70
C GLU A 502 24.36 -25.01 -10.71
N PRO A 503 24.84 -25.55 -11.84
CA PRO A 503 26.23 -26.00 -11.97
C PRO A 503 27.22 -24.82 -11.78
N THR A 504 27.96 -24.84 -10.67
CA THR A 504 28.79 -23.70 -10.25
C THR A 504 29.95 -23.41 -11.20
N ARG A 505 30.59 -24.45 -11.75
CA ARG A 505 31.70 -24.30 -12.69
C ARG A 505 31.25 -23.62 -13.99
N GLU A 506 30.18 -24.13 -14.59
CA GLU A 506 29.63 -23.57 -15.83
C GLU A 506 29.15 -22.13 -15.61
N ALA A 507 28.55 -21.83 -14.46
CA ALA A 507 28.11 -20.48 -14.12
C ALA A 507 29.27 -19.47 -14.04
N VAL A 508 30.40 -19.84 -13.41
CA VAL A 508 31.59 -18.98 -13.31
C VAL A 508 32.26 -18.80 -14.68
N GLU A 509 32.42 -19.88 -15.45
CA GLU A 509 32.99 -19.82 -16.81
C GLU A 509 32.12 -18.91 -17.72
N GLN A 510 30.79 -19.07 -17.69
CA GLN A 510 29.86 -18.20 -18.43
C GLN A 510 29.92 -16.74 -17.98
N PHE A 511 30.12 -16.49 -16.68
CA PHE A 511 30.23 -15.14 -16.15
C PHE A 511 31.54 -14.46 -16.58
N GLN A 512 32.65 -15.18 -16.59
CA GLN A 512 33.93 -14.69 -17.13
C GLN A 512 33.80 -14.33 -18.61
N ASP A 513 33.23 -15.24 -19.43
CA ASP A 513 32.99 -15.01 -20.86
C ASP A 513 32.14 -13.77 -21.08
N TRP A 514 31.06 -13.62 -20.31
CA TRP A 514 30.15 -12.48 -20.42
C TRP A 514 30.81 -11.14 -20.05
N LYS A 515 31.70 -11.11 -19.05
CA LYS A 515 32.48 -9.91 -18.70
C LYS A 515 33.47 -9.52 -19.79
N LEU A 516 34.12 -10.50 -20.41
CA LEU A 516 35.22 -10.29 -21.37
C LEU A 516 34.75 -9.96 -22.78
N GLN A 517 33.64 -10.54 -23.23
CA GLN A 517 33.25 -10.47 -24.64
C GLN A 517 32.44 -9.21 -24.98
N CYS A 518 31.84 -8.50 -24.01
CA CYS A 518 30.92 -7.36 -24.23
C CYS A 518 29.80 -7.63 -25.26
N THR A 519 29.63 -8.87 -25.72
CA THR A 519 28.60 -9.30 -26.66
C THR A 519 27.37 -9.66 -25.86
N ALA A 520 26.26 -8.98 -26.17
CA ALA A 520 24.96 -9.40 -25.73
C ALA A 520 24.74 -10.87 -26.12
N LEU A 521 24.22 -11.64 -25.16
CA LEU A 521 23.95 -13.08 -25.19
C LEU A 521 25.20 -13.94 -24.92
N GLY A 522 25.47 -14.20 -23.63
CA GLY A 522 26.22 -15.40 -23.22
C GLY A 522 25.48 -16.66 -23.69
N LYS A 523 26.00 -17.88 -23.51
CA LYS A 523 25.18 -19.06 -23.85
C LYS A 523 24.06 -19.25 -22.82
N THR A 524 22.87 -19.57 -23.33
CA THR A 524 21.66 -19.88 -22.59
C THR A 524 21.94 -20.88 -21.47
N LEU A 525 21.58 -20.55 -20.23
CA LEU A 525 21.26 -21.60 -19.26
C LEU A 525 19.99 -22.23 -19.81
N GLU A 526 20.13 -23.36 -20.49
CA GLU A 526 18.97 -24.19 -20.78
C GLU A 526 18.30 -24.42 -19.42
N ALA A 527 17.16 -23.74 -19.18
CA ALA A 527 16.18 -24.21 -18.24
C ALA A 527 16.02 -25.68 -18.60
N ARG A 528 16.59 -26.55 -17.76
CA ARG A 528 16.64 -27.97 -18.04
C ARG A 528 15.17 -28.35 -18.18
N ASN A 529 14.75 -28.56 -19.42
CA ASN A 529 13.52 -29.20 -19.80
C ASN A 529 13.55 -30.65 -19.29
N ARG A 530 13.65 -30.86 -17.98
CA ARG A 530 13.55 -32.17 -17.32
C ARG A 530 12.09 -32.64 -17.28
N LEU A 531 11.14 -31.85 -17.77
CA LEU A 531 9.74 -32.25 -17.92
C LEU A 531 9.28 -32.51 -19.36
N ARG A 532 10.18 -32.51 -20.36
CA ARG A 532 9.85 -32.98 -21.71
C ARG A 532 10.80 -34.08 -22.15
N LYS A 533 10.59 -35.30 -21.66
CA LYS A 533 10.72 -36.51 -22.50
C LYS A 533 10.19 -37.83 -21.95
N ASP A 534 9.94 -38.00 -20.65
CA ASP A 534 9.56 -39.33 -20.15
C ASP A 534 8.42 -39.30 -19.13
N ILE A 535 7.18 -39.08 -19.61
CA ILE A 535 5.98 -39.49 -18.86
C ILE A 535 5.56 -40.86 -19.41
N PRO A 536 5.80 -41.97 -18.69
CA PRO A 536 5.51 -43.34 -19.17
C PRO A 536 4.03 -43.54 -19.56
N PHE A 537 3.13 -42.80 -18.91
CA PHE A 537 1.69 -42.83 -19.17
C PHE A 537 1.35 -42.41 -20.60
N VAL A 538 1.97 -41.36 -21.14
CA VAL A 538 1.67 -40.83 -22.48
C VAL A 538 2.10 -41.80 -23.59
N ARG A 539 3.23 -42.52 -23.40
CA ARG A 539 3.68 -43.58 -24.33
C ARG A 539 2.75 -44.79 -24.33
N SER A 540 2.23 -45.18 -23.15
CA SER A 540 1.25 -46.28 -23.04
C SER A 540 -0.08 -45.92 -23.70
N TRP A 541 -0.53 -44.67 -23.53
CA TRP A 541 -1.80 -44.17 -24.04
C TRP A 541 -1.83 -44.01 -25.57
N ILE A 542 -0.70 -43.59 -26.17
CA ILE A 542 -0.53 -43.53 -27.63
C ILE A 542 -0.35 -44.93 -28.24
N LYS A 543 0.36 -45.84 -27.56
CA LYS A 543 0.47 -47.25 -28.00
C LYS A 543 -0.87 -47.99 -27.97
N ALA A 544 -1.80 -47.57 -27.11
CA ALA A 544 -3.16 -48.13 -27.02
C ALA A 544 -4.13 -47.63 -28.11
N GLY A 545 -3.68 -46.77 -29.05
CA GLY A 545 -4.44 -46.44 -30.26
C GLY A 545 -5.54 -45.38 -30.08
N HIS A 546 -5.59 -44.67 -28.95
CA HIS A 546 -6.55 -43.59 -28.73
C HIS A 546 -6.11 -42.30 -29.46
N ARG A 547 -6.97 -41.74 -30.32
CA ARG A 547 -6.75 -40.45 -30.99
C ARG A 547 -7.22 -39.29 -30.11
N LEU A 548 -6.44 -38.21 -30.06
CA LEU A 548 -6.80 -36.94 -29.42
C LEU A 548 -8.03 -36.32 -30.12
N SER A 549 -8.98 -35.83 -29.32
CA SER A 549 -10.14 -35.06 -29.77
C SER A 549 -9.71 -33.79 -30.53
N SER A 550 -10.41 -33.48 -31.62
CA SER A 550 -10.16 -32.37 -32.55
C SER A 550 -10.42 -30.96 -31.98
N SER A 551 -10.65 -30.82 -30.66
CA SER A 551 -10.80 -29.53 -29.98
C SER A 551 -9.49 -28.90 -29.49
N TRP A 552 -8.34 -29.56 -29.66
CA TRP A 552 -7.02 -28.94 -29.49
C TRP A 552 -6.58 -28.28 -30.81
N LYS A 553 -6.85 -26.98 -30.97
CA LYS A 553 -6.15 -26.15 -31.98
C LYS A 553 -4.96 -25.45 -31.30
N PRO A 554 -3.70 -25.85 -31.54
CA PRO A 554 -2.53 -25.09 -31.15
C PRO A 554 -2.40 -23.88 -32.10
N GLY A 555 -3.12 -22.81 -31.79
CA GLY A 555 -3.26 -21.60 -32.61
C GLY A 555 -2.48 -20.38 -32.12
N ARG A 556 -1.58 -20.54 -31.16
CA ARG A 556 -0.45 -19.62 -30.99
C ARG A 556 0.80 -20.45 -31.18
N GLN A 557 1.58 -20.15 -32.22
CA GLN A 557 3.00 -20.45 -32.11
C GLN A 557 3.46 -19.85 -30.79
N PRO A 558 4.22 -20.58 -29.95
CA PRO A 558 4.97 -19.92 -28.90
C PRO A 558 5.67 -18.75 -29.60
N GLN A 559 5.48 -17.52 -29.13
CA GLN A 559 6.53 -16.54 -29.38
C GLN A 559 7.80 -17.26 -28.97
N GLU A 560 8.78 -17.35 -29.85
CA GLU A 560 10.15 -17.67 -29.44
C GLU A 560 10.45 -16.66 -28.33
N VAL A 561 10.26 -17.10 -27.09
CA VAL A 561 10.74 -16.37 -25.93
C VAL A 561 12.23 -16.55 -26.09
N GLU A 562 12.91 -15.48 -26.52
CA GLU A 562 14.36 -15.44 -26.57
C GLU A 562 14.89 -16.05 -25.26
N PRO A 563 15.81 -17.01 -25.34
CA PRO A 563 16.31 -17.65 -24.14
C PRO A 563 16.95 -16.60 -23.23
N ARG A 564 16.41 -16.45 -22.03
CA ARG A 564 16.88 -15.42 -21.09
C ARG A 564 18.13 -15.91 -20.38
N HIS A 565 19.19 -15.13 -20.46
CA HIS A 565 20.42 -15.42 -19.72
C HIS A 565 20.18 -15.19 -18.24
N LEU A 566 20.61 -16.13 -17.41
CA LEU A 566 20.62 -15.97 -15.95
C LEU A 566 21.23 -14.63 -15.55
N TRP A 567 22.33 -14.24 -16.21
CA TRP A 567 23.00 -12.97 -15.96
C TRP A 567 22.19 -11.77 -16.42
N SER A 568 21.42 -11.85 -17.51
CA SER A 568 20.51 -10.77 -17.93
C SER A 568 19.26 -10.61 -17.04
N ILE A 569 18.93 -11.63 -16.25
CA ILE A 569 17.85 -11.58 -15.25
C ILE A 569 18.38 -11.06 -13.90
N LEU A 570 19.67 -11.27 -13.63
CA LEU A 570 20.34 -10.86 -12.39
C LEU A 570 20.99 -9.47 -12.46
N THR A 571 21.32 -8.98 -13.65
CA THR A 571 21.73 -7.59 -13.94
C THR A 571 20.52 -6.71 -14.21
#